data_AF-A0A3M1JHI9-F1
#
_entry.id   AF-A0A3M1JHI9-F1
#
_cell.length_a   1.000
_cell.length_b   1.000
_cell.length_c   1.000
_cell.angle_alpha   90.00
_cell.angle_beta   90.00
_cell.angle_gamma   90.00
#
_symmetry.space_group_name_H-M   'P 1'
#
loop_
_entity.id
_entity.type
_entity.pdbx_description
1 polymer ?
#
loop_
_entity_poly.entity_id
_entity_poly.type
_entity_poly.pdbx_seq_one_letter_code
_entity_poly.pdbx_strand_id
1 'polypeptide(L)' 'GRVTSSRFSPTLQQSIGLCWLPVEQAEPGHEFDVRVRGELHRGKVVPLPFYDPAGERLTS' A
#
# COMPACT_ATOMS: atom_id res chain seq x y z
N GLY A 1 -11.38 -4.55 6.75
CA GLY A 1 -9.93 -4.50 6.98
C GLY A 1 -9.53 -3.33 7.86
N ARG A 2 -8.26 -3.20 8.22
CA ARG A 2 -7.74 -2.06 9.00
C ARG A 2 -6.37 -1.62 8.49
N VAL A 3 -6.20 -0.33 8.24
CA VAL A 3 -4.91 0.27 7.91
C VAL A 3 -4.04 0.33 9.17
N THR A 4 -2.82 -0.21 9.10
CA THR A 4 -1.86 -0.20 10.20
C THR A 4 -0.89 0.97 10.08
N SER A 5 -0.47 1.28 8.86
CA SER A 5 0.42 2.40 8.58
C SER A 5 0.06 3.02 7.23
N SER A 6 0.20 4.33 7.12
CA SER A 6 0.06 5.05 5.84
C SER A 6 0.98 6.26 5.85
N ARG A 7 1.62 6.53 4.72
CA ARG A 7 2.48 7.69 4.52
C ARG A 7 2.51 8.05 3.03
N PHE A 8 2.64 9.35 2.74
CA PHE A 8 3.03 9.78 1.40
C PHE A 8 4.50 9.45 1.15
N SER A 9 4.77 8.70 0.08
CA SER A 9 6.14 8.41 -0.37
C SER A 9 6.59 9.49 -1.34
N PRO A 10 7.58 10.33 -0.99
CA PRO A 10 8.12 11.33 -1.91
C PRO A 10 8.85 10.69 -3.10
N THR A 11 9.35 9.45 -2.95
CA THR A 11 10.04 8.75 -4.05
C THR A 11 9.06 8.24 -5.11
N LEU A 12 7.91 7.72 -4.68
CA LEU A 12 6.88 7.21 -5.59
C LEU A 12 5.84 8.29 -5.98
N GLN A 13 5.90 9.47 -5.34
CA GLN A 13 4.91 10.55 -5.48
C GLN A 13 3.47 10.05 -5.23
N GLN A 14 3.31 9.08 -4.34
CA GLN A 14 2.05 8.38 -4.07
C GLN A 14 1.88 8.07 -2.58
N SER A 15 0.63 8.01 -2.13
CA SER A 15 0.30 7.54 -0.79
C SER A 15 0.40 6.02 -0.74
N ILE A 16 1.26 5.51 0.15
CA ILE A 16 1.47 4.09 0.38
C ILE A 16 1.08 3.74 1.82
N GLY A 17 0.65 2.50 2.04
CA GLY A 17 0.28 2.04 3.36
C GLY A 17 0.18 0.54 3.44
N LEU A 18 0.20 0.04 4.67
CA LEU A 18 -0.05 -1.37 4.98
C LEU A 18 -1.42 -1.47 5.63
N CYS A 19 -2.17 -2.49 5.22
CA CYS A 19 -3.48 -2.77 5.79
C CYS A 19 -3.75 -4.27 5.82
N TRP A 20 -4.53 -4.68 6.81
CA TRP A 20 -5.10 -6.02 6.87
C TRP A 20 -6.39 -6.04 6.05
N LEU A 21 -6.45 -6.92 5.05
CA LEU A 21 -7.61 -7.17 4.21
C LEU A 21 -8.11 -8.61 4.40
N PRO A 22 -9.39 -8.90 4.15
CA PRO A 22 -9.85 -10.28 3.95
C PRO A 22 -9.04 -10.96 2.84
N VAL A 23 -8.82 -12.26 2.95
CA VAL A 23 -7.98 -13.03 2.00
C VAL A 23 -8.44 -12.86 0.56
N GLU A 24 -9.75 -12.84 0.33
CA GLU A 24 -10.40 -12.65 -0.98
C GLU A 24 -10.03 -11.30 -1.64
N GLN A 25 -9.66 -10.30 -0.85
CA GLN A 25 -9.30 -8.96 -1.31
C GLN A 25 -7.80 -8.68 -1.21
N ALA A 26 -7.01 -9.64 -0.71
CA ALA A 26 -5.57 -9.49 -0.51
C ALA A 26 -4.76 -9.86 -1.76
N GLU A 27 -5.42 -10.26 -2.85
CA GLU A 27 -4.74 -10.59 -4.11
C GLU A 27 -4.14 -9.34 -4.76
N PRO A 28 -2.88 -9.38 -5.21
CA PRO A 28 -2.29 -8.29 -5.98
C PRO A 28 -3.13 -7.95 -7.20
N GLY A 29 -3.43 -6.67 -7.39
CA GLY A 29 -4.30 -6.20 -8.46
C GLY A 29 -5.69 -5.79 -8.00
N HIS A 30 -6.16 -6.30 -6.85
CA HIS A 30 -7.47 -5.95 -6.31
C HIS A 30 -7.55 -4.48 -5.91
N GLU A 31 -8.68 -3.86 -6.20
CA GLU A 31 -8.99 -2.49 -5.79
C GLU A 31 -9.95 -2.51 -4.60
N PHE A 32 -9.75 -1.62 -3.65
CA PHE A 32 -10.57 -1.49 -2.45
C PHE A 32 -10.64 -0.04 -2.02
N ASP A 33 -11.70 0.32 -1.29
CA ASP A 33 -11.87 1.68 -0.79
C ASP A 33 -11.38 1.79 0.66
N VAL A 34 -10.60 2.83 0.92
CA VAL A 34 -10.08 3.17 2.24
C VAL A 34 -10.67 4.49 2.67
N ARG A 35 -11.26 4.51 3.86
CA ARG A 35 -11.77 5.75 4.44
C ARG A 35 -10.65 6.52 5.11
N VAL A 36 -10.32 7.70 4.58
CA VAL A 36 -9.34 8.62 5.15
C VAL A 36 -10.05 9.91 5.52
N ARG A 37 -10.06 10.26 6.81
CA ARG A 37 -10.70 11.49 7.32
C ARG A 37 -12.17 11.69 6.89
N GLY A 38 -12.89 10.59 6.65
CA GLY A 38 -14.31 10.62 6.23
C GLY A 38 -14.53 10.48 4.72
N GLU A 39 -13.48 10.63 3.92
CA GLU A 39 -13.54 10.46 2.47
C GLU A 39 -13.11 9.05 2.06
N LEU A 40 -13.73 8.50 1.02
CA LEU A 40 -13.34 7.22 0.44
C LEU A 40 -12.29 7.45 -0.63
N HIS A 41 -11.13 6.84 -0.45
CA HIS A 41 -10.05 6.82 -1.44
C HIS A 41 -9.85 5.42 -1.96
N ARG A 42 -9.71 5.31 -3.27
CA ARG A 42 -9.43 4.04 -3.94
C ARG A 42 -7.96 3.66 -3.72
N GLY A 43 -7.74 2.49 -3.15
CA GLY A 43 -6.44 1.82 -3.04
C GLY A 43 -6.39 0.60 -3.94
N LYS A 44 -5.17 0.18 -4.31
CA LYS A 44 -4.91 -1.05 -5.05
C LYS A 44 -3.89 -1.89 -4.28
N VAL A 45 -4.15 -3.18 -4.16
CA VAL A 45 -3.18 -4.12 -3.60
C VAL A 45 -2.03 -4.29 -4.58
N VAL A 46 -0.82 -4.02 -4.13
CA VAL A 46 0.41 -4.18 -4.90
C VAL A 46 1.28 -5.25 -4.27
N PRO A 47 2.04 -6.02 -5.06
CA PRO A 47 2.97 -7.00 -4.50
C PRO A 47 4.05 -6.30 -3.69
N LEU A 48 4.44 -6.92 -2.57
CA LEU A 48 5.60 -6.53 -1.80
C LEU A 48 6.84 -7.25 -2.34
N PRO A 49 8.03 -6.62 -2.29
CA PRO A 49 8.31 -5.26 -1.83
C PRO A 49 7.95 -4.19 -2.89
N PHE A 50 7.22 -3.15 -2.49
CA PHE A 50 6.87 -2.03 -3.36
C PHE A 50 8.01 -1.00 -3.52
N TYR A 51 9.08 -1.14 -2.73
CA TYR A 51 10.24 -0.26 -2.75
C TYR A 51 11.50 -1.12 -2.71
N ASP A 52 12.40 -0.89 -3.68
CA ASP A 52 13.65 -1.60 -3.87
C ASP A 52 13.55 -3.15 -3.86
N PRO A 53 12.85 -3.74 -4.85
CA PRO A 53 12.72 -5.19 -4.94
C PRO A 53 14.03 -5.93 -5.19
N ALA A 54 15.05 -5.24 -5.72
CA ALA A 54 16.38 -5.78 -5.96
C ALA A 54 17.33 -5.60 -4.75
N GLY A 55 16.93 -4.82 -3.74
CA GLY A 55 17.73 -4.56 -2.54
C GLY A 55 19.01 -3.75 -2.80
N GLU A 56 19.05 -2.98 -3.89
CA GLU A 56 20.24 -2.23 -4.30
C GLU A 56 20.65 -1.13 -3.31
N ARG A 57 19.74 -0.72 -2.41
CA ARG A 57 19.96 0.33 -1.42
C ARG A 57 20.13 -0.19 0.01
N LEU A 58 20.22 -1.50 0.21
CA LEU A 58 20.45 -2.11 1.54
C LEU A 58 21.91 -2.06 1.99
N THR A 59 22.85 -1.84 1.08
CA THR A 59 24.30 -1.96 1.34
C THR A 59 25.09 -0.65 1.23
N SER A 60 24.44 0.50 1.09
CA SER A 60 25.09 1.82 1.03
C SER A 60 25.19 2.49 2.40
#